data_AF-A0A6L9L1M2-F1
#
_entry.id   AF-A0A6L9L1M2-F1
#
_cell.length_a   1.000
_cell.length_b   1.000
_cell.length_c   1.000
_cell.angle_alpha   90.00
_cell.angle_beta   90.00
_cell.angle_gamma   90.00
#
_symmetry.space_group_name_H-M   'P 1'
#
loop_
_entity.id
_entity.type
_entity.pdbx_description
1 polymer ?
#
loop_
_entity_poly.entity_id
_entity_poly.type
_entity_poly.pdbx_seq_one_letter_code
_entity_poly.pdbx_strand_id
1 'polypeptide(L)'
;PVPVPVPVCRAAAMARAVGAEVVERQDPMRRGKGYALDFGIRHLALNPPDVVVIIDADCTVQPGSIACIAVAALKTGAPAQAYYRMELPPDAGLKIKIAAFAWRVKNLVRPLGYLRLGLPCQLMGSGMAFPWTLIAQADLADGDLVEDLKLGLEFACNRTAPRFVPQAEVSSVFPTSAAGVATQRRRWEHGHLGMLFGVAPRLLWQGLCSANLGLLALAVDLCIPPLALLVLLMTAAVTTSTLAWWVLHWTAPAVIAWVSCLGFVAAVLVAWTRFGRDMLSFTEMAGIPLYVLWKVPVYLRFALRRERNWVRSAREGKK
;
A
#
# COMPACT_ATOMS: atom_id res chain seq x y z
N PRO A 1 -42.48 -23.77 4.96
CA PRO A 1 -41.29 -22.88 4.85
C PRO A 1 -40.55 -23.14 3.54
N VAL A 2 -40.85 -22.33 2.52
CA VAL A 2 -40.09 -22.34 1.26
C VAL A 2 -38.68 -21.84 1.61
N PRO A 3 -37.60 -22.57 1.27
CA PRO A 3 -36.25 -22.04 1.45
C PRO A 3 -36.13 -20.80 0.58
N VAL A 4 -35.98 -19.64 1.23
CA VAL A 4 -35.66 -18.39 0.54
C VAL A 4 -34.36 -18.64 -0.23
N PRO A 5 -34.33 -18.47 -1.56
CA PRO A 5 -33.13 -18.72 -2.33
C PRO A 5 -32.03 -17.80 -1.81
N VAL A 6 -30.97 -18.41 -1.25
CA VAL A 6 -29.77 -17.70 -0.82
C VAL A 6 -29.21 -17.04 -2.08
N PRO A 7 -29.05 -15.70 -2.12
CA PRO A 7 -28.49 -15.05 -3.29
C PRO A 7 -27.04 -15.52 -3.45
N VAL A 8 -26.82 -16.45 -4.37
CA VAL A 8 -25.48 -16.95 -4.69
C VAL A 8 -24.67 -15.77 -5.24
N CYS A 9 -23.57 -15.45 -4.57
CA CYS A 9 -22.68 -14.40 -5.06
C CYS A 9 -22.17 -14.79 -6.46
N ARG A 10 -22.37 -13.95 -7.47
CA ARG A 10 -21.96 -14.22 -8.86
C ARG A 10 -20.49 -14.64 -8.97
N ALA A 11 -19.61 -14.02 -8.17
CA ALA A 11 -18.20 -14.38 -8.12
C ALA A 11 -17.97 -15.81 -7.59
N ALA A 12 -18.71 -16.24 -6.57
CA ALA A 12 -18.64 -17.59 -6.02
C ALA A 12 -19.09 -18.63 -7.05
N ALA A 13 -20.17 -18.35 -7.79
CA ALA A 13 -20.63 -19.23 -8.87
C ALA A 13 -19.59 -19.38 -9.99
N MET A 14 -18.99 -18.26 -10.43
CA MET A 14 -17.93 -18.28 -11.45
C MET A 14 -16.69 -19.04 -10.99
N ALA A 15 -16.26 -18.85 -9.74
CA ALA A 15 -15.10 -19.54 -9.18
C ALA A 15 -15.34 -21.07 -9.10
N ARG A 16 -16.53 -21.52 -8.67
CA ARG A 16 -16.88 -22.95 -8.69
C ARG A 16 -16.90 -23.52 -10.11
N ALA A 17 -17.42 -22.78 -11.08
CA ALA A 17 -17.51 -23.23 -12.46
C ALA A 17 -16.15 -23.49 -13.12
N VAL A 18 -15.08 -22.86 -12.63
CA VAL A 18 -13.69 -23.10 -13.09
C VAL A 18 -12.93 -24.08 -12.18
N GLY A 19 -13.63 -24.78 -11.28
CA GLY A 19 -13.06 -25.83 -10.42
C GLY A 19 -12.35 -25.33 -9.17
N ALA A 20 -12.47 -24.04 -8.81
CA ALA A 20 -11.94 -23.55 -7.55
C ALA A 20 -12.80 -24.01 -6.37
N GLU A 21 -12.16 -24.35 -5.25
CA GLU A 21 -12.85 -24.51 -3.98
C GLU A 21 -13.35 -23.14 -3.50
N VAL A 22 -14.62 -23.08 -3.08
CA VAL A 22 -15.26 -21.82 -2.67
C VAL A 22 -15.93 -21.99 -1.32
N VAL A 23 -15.40 -21.25 -0.35
CA VAL A 23 -15.95 -21.14 1.00
C VAL A 23 -16.60 -19.77 1.16
N GLU A 24 -17.82 -19.75 1.67
CA GLU A 24 -18.59 -18.51 1.82
C GLU A 24 -18.86 -18.21 3.29
N ARG A 25 -18.79 -16.92 3.63
CA ARG A 25 -19.14 -16.41 4.95
C ARG A 25 -20.17 -15.29 4.81
N GLN A 26 -21.21 -15.36 5.62
CA GLN A 26 -22.23 -14.31 5.73
C GLN A 26 -22.27 -13.82 7.16
N ASP A 27 -21.76 -12.61 7.39
CA ASP A 27 -21.78 -11.98 8.70
C ASP A 27 -22.02 -10.47 8.50
N PRO A 28 -23.20 -9.94 8.87
CA PRO A 28 -23.55 -8.55 8.64
C PRO A 28 -22.75 -7.58 9.52
N MET A 29 -22.23 -8.05 10.67
CA MET A 29 -21.55 -7.22 11.66
C MET A 29 -20.05 -7.14 11.43
N ARG A 30 -19.43 -8.22 10.96
CA ARG A 30 -17.97 -8.33 10.75
C ARG A 30 -17.64 -8.43 9.26
N ARG A 31 -17.65 -7.27 8.60
CA ARG A 31 -17.43 -7.11 7.15
C ARG A 31 -16.06 -6.52 6.86
N GLY A 32 -15.40 -6.97 5.80
CA GLY A 32 -14.08 -6.47 5.41
C GLY A 32 -13.20 -7.58 4.86
N LYS A 33 -12.06 -7.21 4.28
CA LYS A 33 -11.08 -8.16 3.73
C LYS A 33 -10.39 -8.95 4.85
N GLY A 34 -10.01 -8.30 5.96
CA GLY A 34 -9.45 -8.98 7.14
C GLY A 34 -10.29 -10.17 7.61
N TYR A 35 -11.57 -9.94 7.94
CA TYR A 35 -12.49 -11.03 8.33
C TYR A 35 -12.68 -12.14 7.27
N ALA A 36 -12.57 -11.80 5.98
CA ALA A 36 -12.65 -12.81 4.92
C ALA A 36 -11.37 -13.65 4.85
N LEU A 37 -10.20 -13.02 5.01
CA LEU A 37 -8.92 -13.70 5.09
C LEU A 37 -8.85 -14.62 6.31
N ASP A 38 -9.21 -14.11 7.49
CA ASP A 38 -9.30 -14.87 8.73
C ASP A 38 -10.18 -16.14 8.58
N PHE A 39 -11.36 -15.99 7.98
CA PHE A 39 -12.23 -17.12 7.69
C PHE A 39 -11.60 -18.13 6.71
N GLY A 40 -10.92 -17.65 5.67
CA GLY A 40 -10.18 -18.49 4.73
C GLY A 40 -9.01 -19.24 5.38
N ILE A 41 -8.23 -18.58 6.24
CA ILE A 41 -7.14 -19.21 7.00
C ILE A 41 -7.68 -20.30 7.93
N ARG A 42 -8.78 -20.05 8.66
CA ARG A 42 -9.41 -21.09 9.50
C ARG A 42 -9.90 -22.29 8.71
N HIS A 43 -10.41 -22.08 7.49
CA HIS A 43 -10.78 -23.18 6.61
C HIS A 43 -9.56 -23.99 6.17
N LEU A 44 -8.48 -23.32 5.76
CA LEU A 44 -7.22 -23.98 5.39
C LEU A 44 -6.58 -24.73 6.57
N ALA A 45 -6.85 -24.33 7.82
CA ALA A 45 -6.33 -25.03 9.00
C ALA A 45 -6.84 -26.48 9.13
N LEU A 46 -7.93 -26.84 8.44
CA LEU A 46 -8.43 -28.22 8.37
C LEU A 46 -7.48 -29.14 7.58
N ASN A 47 -6.72 -28.57 6.64
CA ASN A 47 -5.65 -29.26 5.91
C ASN A 47 -4.52 -28.26 5.61
N PRO A 48 -3.66 -27.98 6.60
CA PRO A 48 -2.67 -26.90 6.53
C PRO A 48 -1.72 -27.02 5.33
N PRO A 49 -1.60 -25.99 4.46
CA PRO A 49 -0.57 -25.93 3.44
C PRO A 49 0.79 -25.52 4.05
N ASP A 50 1.88 -25.62 3.29
CA ASP A 50 3.17 -25.04 3.70
C ASP A 50 3.20 -23.52 3.59
N VAL A 51 2.52 -22.98 2.57
CA VAL A 51 2.45 -21.56 2.23
C VAL A 51 1.05 -21.17 1.84
N VAL A 52 0.61 -19.99 2.30
CA VAL A 52 -0.60 -19.33 1.81
C VAL A 52 -0.21 -18.16 0.93
N VAL A 53 -0.83 -18.07 -0.25
CA VAL A 53 -0.68 -16.93 -1.17
C VAL A 53 -1.99 -16.17 -1.26
N ILE A 54 -1.93 -14.86 -1.02
CA ILE A 54 -3.07 -13.95 -1.08
C ILE A 54 -2.99 -13.11 -2.35
N ILE A 55 -4.03 -13.21 -3.18
CA ILE A 55 -4.19 -12.46 -4.42
C ILE A 55 -5.61 -11.86 -4.44
N ASP A 56 -5.70 -10.57 -4.73
CA ASP A 56 -7.00 -9.90 -4.90
C ASP A 56 -7.71 -10.39 -6.17
N ALA A 57 -9.04 -10.49 -6.13
CA ALA A 57 -9.84 -11.07 -7.22
C ALA A 57 -9.85 -10.23 -8.51
N ASP A 58 -9.36 -8.99 -8.48
CA ASP A 58 -9.18 -8.10 -9.63
C ASP A 58 -7.71 -7.99 -10.07
N CYS A 59 -6.90 -8.99 -9.72
CA CYS A 59 -5.52 -9.10 -10.15
C CYS A 59 -5.30 -10.19 -11.21
N THR A 60 -4.37 -9.92 -12.12
CA THR A 60 -3.78 -10.90 -13.04
C THR A 60 -2.40 -11.27 -12.52
N VAL A 61 -2.07 -12.57 -12.53
CA VAL A 61 -0.79 -13.06 -12.02
C VAL A 61 0.08 -13.50 -13.19
N GLN A 62 1.30 -12.97 -13.26
CA GLN A 62 2.25 -13.40 -14.29
C GLN A 62 2.65 -14.88 -14.05
N PRO A 63 2.73 -15.72 -15.09
CA PRO A 63 3.13 -17.12 -14.96
C PRO A 63 4.43 -17.29 -14.15
N GLY A 64 4.44 -18.27 -13.25
CA GLY A 64 5.57 -18.54 -12.34
C GLY A 64 5.65 -17.65 -11.10
N SER A 65 4.91 -16.54 -11.03
CA SER A 65 4.99 -15.61 -9.89
C SER A 65 4.58 -16.24 -8.57
N ILE A 66 3.48 -17.03 -8.55
CA ILE A 66 2.99 -17.73 -7.34
C ILE A 66 4.08 -18.66 -6.79
N ALA A 67 4.66 -19.50 -7.64
CA ALA A 67 5.72 -20.42 -7.24
C ALA A 67 6.96 -19.65 -6.73
N CYS A 68 7.32 -18.55 -7.39
CA CYS A 68 8.46 -17.73 -7.00
C CYS A 68 8.31 -17.13 -5.59
N ILE A 69 7.16 -16.52 -5.28
CA ILE A 69 6.93 -15.95 -3.95
C ILE A 69 6.75 -17.04 -2.88
N ALA A 70 6.15 -18.17 -3.21
CA ALA A 70 6.01 -19.28 -2.27
C ALA A 70 7.36 -19.89 -1.88
N VAL A 71 8.23 -20.14 -2.86
CA VAL A 71 9.60 -20.64 -2.61
C VAL A 71 10.41 -19.61 -1.82
N ALA A 72 10.29 -18.32 -2.13
CA ALA A 72 10.95 -17.26 -1.37
C ALA A 72 10.49 -17.23 0.10
N ALA A 73 9.19 -17.36 0.33
CA ALA A 73 8.62 -17.39 1.68
C ALA A 73 9.14 -18.58 2.50
N LEU A 74 9.14 -19.79 1.91
CA LEU A 74 9.67 -20.99 2.55
C LEU A 74 11.16 -20.88 2.88
N LYS A 75 11.97 -20.47 1.90
CA LYS A 75 13.43 -20.39 2.06
C LYS A 75 13.85 -19.37 3.11
N THR A 76 13.11 -18.27 3.24
CA THR A 76 13.45 -17.20 4.17
C THR A 76 12.77 -17.35 5.53
N GLY A 77 11.74 -18.20 5.64
CA GLY A 77 10.89 -18.28 6.83
C GLY A 77 10.16 -16.97 7.13
N ALA A 78 9.99 -16.10 6.14
CA ALA A 78 9.37 -14.79 6.26
C ALA A 78 8.36 -14.57 5.11
N PRO A 79 7.41 -13.62 5.22
CA PRO A 79 6.52 -13.30 4.14
C PRO A 79 7.28 -12.79 2.90
N ALA A 80 6.74 -13.05 1.72
CA ALA A 80 7.26 -12.58 0.45
C ALA A 80 6.22 -11.72 -0.29
N GLN A 81 6.65 -10.59 -0.84
CA GLN A 81 5.82 -9.63 -1.58
C GLN A 81 6.26 -9.57 -3.03
N ALA A 82 5.37 -9.95 -3.95
CA ALA A 82 5.54 -9.73 -5.38
C ALA A 82 5.51 -8.24 -5.73
N TYR A 83 6.02 -7.87 -6.90
CA TYR A 83 5.75 -6.56 -7.47
C TYR A 83 4.27 -6.42 -7.81
N TYR A 84 3.57 -5.59 -7.05
CA TYR A 84 2.18 -5.25 -7.32
C TYR A 84 2.09 -4.07 -8.30
N ARG A 85 1.94 -4.37 -9.59
CA ARG A 85 1.86 -3.39 -10.67
C ARG A 85 0.44 -2.90 -10.88
N MET A 86 0.28 -1.60 -11.11
CA MET A 86 -0.97 -1.04 -11.64
C MET A 86 -0.79 -0.75 -13.12
N GLU A 87 -1.64 -1.36 -13.94
CA GLU A 87 -1.68 -1.16 -15.38
C GLU A 87 -2.30 0.20 -15.69
N LEU A 88 -1.67 0.89 -16.62
CA LEU A 88 -2.09 2.19 -17.09
C LEU A 88 -2.92 2.01 -18.36
N PRO A 89 -4.20 2.42 -18.39
CA PRO A 89 -4.98 2.43 -19.62
C PRO A 89 -4.31 3.31 -20.69
N PRO A 90 -4.40 2.95 -22.00
CA PRO A 90 -3.78 3.73 -23.08
C PRO A 90 -4.20 5.22 -23.07
N ASP A 91 -5.47 5.49 -22.80
CA ASP A 91 -6.04 6.85 -22.80
C ASP A 91 -6.07 7.49 -21.40
N ALA A 92 -5.19 7.06 -20.50
CA ALA A 92 -5.16 7.56 -19.13
C ALA A 92 -4.81 9.06 -19.08
N GLY A 93 -5.71 9.86 -18.50
CA GLY A 93 -5.44 11.27 -18.23
C GLY A 93 -4.31 11.48 -17.20
N LEU A 94 -3.74 12.69 -17.19
CA LEU A 94 -2.60 13.08 -16.34
C LEU A 94 -2.72 12.65 -14.87
N LYS A 95 -3.93 12.77 -14.28
CA LYS A 95 -4.17 12.41 -12.88
C LYS A 95 -3.92 10.92 -12.60
N ILE A 96 -4.31 10.05 -13.52
CA ILE A 96 -4.11 8.60 -13.41
C ILE A 96 -2.64 8.27 -13.66
N LYS A 97 -2.00 8.89 -14.65
CA LYS A 97 -0.55 8.75 -14.90
C LYS A 97 0.30 9.11 -13.67
N ILE A 98 0.01 10.24 -13.01
CA ILE A 98 0.67 10.65 -11.77
C ILE A 98 0.45 9.61 -10.66
N ALA A 99 -0.78 9.10 -10.52
CA ALA A 99 -1.09 8.06 -9.53
C ALA A 99 -0.35 6.74 -9.81
N ALA A 100 -0.28 6.33 -11.08
CA ALA A 100 0.45 5.15 -11.53
C ALA A 100 1.95 5.27 -11.27
N PHE A 101 2.53 6.44 -11.56
CA PHE A 101 3.94 6.70 -11.25
C PHE A 101 4.20 6.68 -9.74
N ALA A 102 3.37 7.35 -8.93
CA ALA A 102 3.48 7.31 -7.46
C ALA A 102 3.33 5.87 -6.92
N TRP A 103 2.43 5.08 -7.50
CA TRP A 103 2.25 3.67 -7.18
C TRP A 103 3.51 2.85 -7.50
N ARG A 104 4.10 3.04 -8.68
CA ARG A 104 5.35 2.37 -9.08
C ARG A 104 6.52 2.76 -8.19
N VAL A 105 6.63 4.02 -7.79
CA VAL A 105 7.65 4.46 -6.82
C VAL A 105 7.48 3.72 -5.48
N LYS A 106 6.24 3.59 -4.99
CA LYS A 106 5.92 2.91 -3.72
C LYS A 106 6.11 1.39 -3.77
N ASN A 107 5.68 0.73 -4.85
CA ASN A 107 5.59 -0.73 -4.93
C ASN A 107 6.76 -1.39 -5.69
N LEU A 108 7.62 -0.61 -6.35
CA LEU A 108 8.80 -1.10 -7.06
C LEU A 108 10.06 -0.36 -6.62
N VAL A 109 10.14 0.95 -6.86
CA VAL A 109 11.42 1.69 -6.74
C VAL A 109 11.94 1.68 -5.31
N ARG A 110 11.08 1.99 -4.32
CA ARG A 110 11.46 2.00 -2.90
C ARG A 110 11.79 0.58 -2.38
N PRO A 111 10.95 -0.44 -2.59
CA PRO A 111 11.29 -1.83 -2.25
C PRO A 111 12.57 -2.33 -2.91
N LEU A 112 12.86 -1.96 -4.16
CA LEU A 112 14.13 -2.29 -4.83
C LEU A 112 15.33 -1.64 -4.11
N GLY A 113 15.19 -0.38 -3.69
CA GLY A 113 16.21 0.29 -2.89
C GLY A 113 16.46 -0.44 -1.58
N TYR A 114 15.40 -0.81 -0.87
CA TYR A 114 15.48 -1.53 0.40
C TYR A 114 16.08 -2.92 0.22
N LEU A 115 15.68 -3.65 -0.83
CA LEU A 115 16.26 -4.94 -1.19
C LEU A 115 17.78 -4.86 -1.39
N ARG A 116 18.28 -3.82 -2.08
CA ARG A 116 19.74 -3.60 -2.25
C ARG A 116 20.47 -3.30 -0.95
N LEU A 117 19.78 -2.75 0.03
CA LEU A 117 20.31 -2.51 1.38
C LEU A 117 20.11 -3.71 2.32
N GLY A 118 19.53 -4.82 1.84
CA GLY A 118 19.18 -5.99 2.66
C GLY A 118 17.97 -5.79 3.59
N LEU A 119 17.24 -4.68 3.41
CA LEU A 119 16.08 -4.27 4.21
C LEU A 119 14.78 -4.92 3.70
N PRO A 120 13.76 -5.05 4.57
CA PRO A 120 12.46 -5.62 4.20
C PRO A 120 11.63 -4.67 3.33
N CYS A 121 10.40 -5.06 2.96
CA CYS A 121 9.42 -4.15 2.34
C CYS A 121 8.08 -4.19 3.06
N GLN A 122 7.21 -3.21 2.78
CA GLN A 122 5.82 -3.26 3.22
C GLN A 122 5.06 -4.35 2.47
N LEU A 123 4.02 -4.89 3.10
CA LEU A 123 2.98 -5.64 2.38
C LEU A 123 2.07 -4.65 1.64
N MET A 124 1.64 -5.05 0.44
CA MET A 124 1.00 -4.15 -0.53
C MET A 124 -0.41 -4.58 -0.92
N GLY A 125 -0.92 -5.66 -0.32
CA GLY A 125 -2.31 -6.10 -0.39
C GLY A 125 -2.64 -7.18 -1.40
N SER A 126 -1.79 -7.41 -2.40
CA SER A 126 -1.95 -8.54 -3.32
C SER A 126 -0.57 -9.08 -3.70
N GLY A 127 -0.51 -10.35 -4.12
CA GLY A 127 0.74 -11.03 -4.44
C GLY A 127 1.61 -11.25 -3.20
N MET A 128 1.00 -11.63 -2.09
CA MET A 128 1.67 -11.85 -0.81
C MET A 128 1.71 -13.33 -0.49
N ALA A 129 2.87 -13.88 -0.17
CA ALA A 129 3.03 -15.25 0.28
C ALA A 129 3.50 -15.31 1.72
N PHE A 130 2.95 -16.24 2.50
CA PHE A 130 3.23 -16.39 3.92
C PHE A 130 3.50 -17.85 4.26
N PRO A 131 4.58 -18.17 4.99
CA PRO A 131 4.70 -19.47 5.62
C PRO A 131 3.49 -19.75 6.51
N TRP A 132 2.95 -20.96 6.47
CA TRP A 132 1.79 -21.33 7.27
C TRP A 132 2.00 -21.09 8.77
N THR A 133 3.20 -21.43 9.26
CA THR A 133 3.61 -21.24 10.66
C THR A 133 3.48 -19.80 11.14
N LEU A 134 3.55 -18.81 10.23
CA LEU A 134 3.37 -17.39 10.53
C LEU A 134 1.92 -16.95 10.39
N ILE A 135 1.29 -17.23 9.25
CA ILE A 135 -0.05 -16.68 8.95
C ILE A 135 -1.16 -17.32 9.80
N ALA A 136 -1.00 -18.58 10.23
CA ALA A 136 -1.97 -19.25 11.08
C ALA A 136 -2.09 -18.63 12.48
N GLN A 137 -1.07 -17.88 12.91
CA GLN A 137 -1.03 -17.20 14.21
C GLN A 137 -1.35 -15.70 14.10
N ALA A 138 -1.52 -15.19 12.89
CA ALA A 138 -1.76 -13.77 12.66
C ALA A 138 -3.19 -13.37 13.03
N ASP A 139 -3.34 -12.21 13.67
CA ASP A 139 -4.66 -11.64 13.97
C ASP A 139 -5.21 -10.90 12.74
N LEU A 140 -5.88 -11.65 11.88
CA LEU A 140 -6.49 -11.15 10.64
C LEU A 140 -7.91 -10.63 10.84
N ALA A 141 -8.53 -10.87 12.00
CA ALA A 141 -9.95 -10.62 12.26
C ALA A 141 -10.25 -9.15 12.57
N ASP A 142 -9.70 -8.23 11.77
CA ASP A 142 -9.84 -6.79 11.94
C ASP A 142 -10.63 -6.16 10.77
N GLY A 143 -11.39 -5.11 11.07
CA GLY A 143 -12.06 -4.25 10.10
C GLY A 143 -11.20 -3.09 9.58
N ASP A 144 -9.93 -3.04 10.00
CA ASP A 144 -8.97 -2.00 9.63
C ASP A 144 -8.85 -1.78 8.12
N LEU A 145 -8.64 -0.52 7.74
CA LEU A 145 -8.61 -0.09 6.34
C LEU A 145 -7.29 -0.40 5.62
N VAL A 146 -6.25 -0.75 6.39
CA VAL A 146 -4.85 -0.97 6.00
C VAL A 146 -4.31 -2.25 6.65
N GLU A 147 -5.11 -3.31 6.58
CA GLU A 147 -4.86 -4.62 7.15
C GLU A 147 -3.48 -5.19 6.75
N ASP A 148 -3.08 -5.00 5.50
CA ASP A 148 -1.82 -5.54 4.96
C ASP A 148 -0.60 -4.88 5.62
N LEU A 149 -0.64 -3.55 5.77
CA LEU A 149 0.43 -2.77 6.40
C LEU A 149 0.60 -3.16 7.87
N LYS A 150 -0.50 -3.30 8.61
CA LYS A 150 -0.49 -3.73 10.01
C LYS A 150 0.15 -5.12 10.15
N LEU A 151 -0.31 -6.07 9.34
CA LEU A 151 0.22 -7.43 9.30
C LEU A 151 1.73 -7.46 9.02
N GLY A 152 2.21 -6.66 8.06
CA GLY A 152 3.64 -6.56 7.74
C GLY A 152 4.48 -6.02 8.90
N LEU A 153 3.96 -5.04 9.64
CA LEU A 153 4.62 -4.47 10.81
C LEU A 153 4.65 -5.44 12.00
N GLU A 154 3.59 -6.24 12.19
CA GLU A 154 3.54 -7.30 13.22
C GLU A 154 4.61 -8.37 12.95
N PHE A 155 4.75 -8.83 11.71
CA PHE A 155 5.85 -9.73 11.35
C PHE A 155 7.22 -9.08 11.54
N ALA A 156 7.35 -7.78 11.26
CA ALA A 156 8.59 -7.07 11.52
C ALA A 156 8.93 -6.96 13.02
N CYS A 157 7.94 -6.75 13.89
CA CYS A 157 8.11 -6.83 15.34
C CYS A 157 8.67 -8.18 15.78
N ASN A 158 8.26 -9.26 15.12
CA ASN A 158 8.71 -10.63 15.37
C ASN A 158 9.96 -11.03 14.56
N ARG A 159 10.68 -10.07 13.96
CA ARG A 159 11.90 -10.27 13.14
C ARG A 159 11.72 -11.12 11.89
N THR A 160 10.49 -11.32 11.44
CA THR A 160 10.13 -12.02 10.19
C THR A 160 9.57 -11.06 9.16
N ALA A 161 10.15 -9.85 9.05
CA ALA A 161 9.66 -8.80 8.17
C ALA A 161 9.56 -9.25 6.69
N PRO A 162 8.55 -8.79 5.92
CA PRO A 162 8.35 -9.20 4.53
C PRO A 162 9.54 -8.89 3.61
N ARG A 163 9.79 -9.77 2.65
CA ARG A 163 10.86 -9.63 1.65
C ARG A 163 10.29 -9.33 0.27
N PHE A 164 10.91 -8.38 -0.42
CA PHE A 164 10.48 -8.03 -1.77
C PHE A 164 11.04 -9.02 -2.81
N VAL A 165 10.17 -9.47 -3.71
CA VAL A 165 10.47 -10.44 -4.77
C VAL A 165 10.17 -9.79 -6.13
N PRO A 166 11.10 -8.97 -6.68
CA PRO A 166 10.84 -8.16 -7.88
C PRO A 166 10.61 -8.98 -9.15
N GLN A 167 11.06 -10.24 -9.19
CA GLN A 167 10.88 -11.13 -10.33
C GLN A 167 9.47 -11.76 -10.43
N ALA A 168 8.66 -11.63 -9.37
CA ALA A 168 7.27 -12.07 -9.35
C ALA A 168 6.37 -10.84 -9.53
N GLU A 169 5.40 -10.92 -10.44
CA GLU A 169 4.51 -9.81 -10.76
C GLU A 169 3.04 -10.21 -10.60
N VAL A 170 2.30 -9.32 -9.94
CA VAL A 170 0.84 -9.33 -9.91
C VAL A 170 0.38 -7.96 -10.40
N SER A 171 -0.50 -7.92 -11.39
CA SER A 171 -1.00 -6.68 -11.97
C SER A 171 -2.48 -6.47 -11.69
N SER A 172 -2.91 -5.22 -11.53
CA SER A 172 -4.33 -4.82 -11.48
C SER A 172 -4.52 -3.50 -12.23
N VAL A 173 -5.75 -3.01 -12.30
CA VAL A 173 -6.11 -1.76 -12.98
C VAL A 173 -6.62 -0.73 -11.98
N PHE A 174 -6.33 0.55 -12.21
CA PHE A 174 -6.98 1.62 -11.45
C PHE A 174 -8.50 1.62 -11.71
N PRO A 175 -9.33 1.95 -10.70
CA PRO A 175 -10.75 2.13 -10.94
C PRO A 175 -10.98 3.24 -11.97
N THR A 176 -11.87 3.00 -12.92
CA THR A 176 -12.20 3.98 -13.98
C THR A 176 -13.26 5.00 -13.51
N SER A 177 -14.08 4.67 -12.53
CA SER A 177 -15.14 5.56 -12.04
C SER A 177 -14.59 6.65 -11.10
N ALA A 178 -14.93 7.92 -11.35
CA ALA A 178 -14.47 9.04 -10.53
C ALA A 178 -14.86 8.91 -9.05
N ALA A 179 -16.05 8.36 -8.76
CA ALA A 179 -16.53 8.08 -7.40
C ALA A 179 -15.77 6.92 -6.73
N GLY A 180 -15.42 5.87 -7.49
CA GLY A 180 -14.61 4.75 -7.02
C GLY A 180 -13.19 5.19 -6.65
N VAL A 181 -12.56 6.00 -7.52
CA VAL A 181 -11.22 6.57 -7.29
C VAL A 181 -11.19 7.45 -6.04
N ALA A 182 -12.18 8.34 -5.86
CA ALA A 182 -12.21 9.23 -4.70
C ALA A 182 -12.41 8.48 -3.37
N THR A 183 -13.19 7.40 -3.38
CA THR A 183 -13.48 6.60 -2.18
C THR A 183 -12.29 5.72 -1.79
N GLN A 184 -11.71 5.01 -2.76
CA GLN A 184 -10.54 4.16 -2.54
C GLN A 184 -9.32 5.00 -2.10
N ARG A 185 -9.12 6.17 -2.74
CA ARG A 185 -8.02 7.06 -2.40
C ARG A 185 -8.17 7.67 -1.01
N ARG A 186 -9.38 8.10 -0.63
CA ARG A 186 -9.63 8.56 0.74
C ARG A 186 -9.32 7.46 1.75
N ARG A 187 -9.79 6.23 1.52
CA ARG A 187 -9.49 5.08 2.38
C ARG A 187 -7.99 4.88 2.58
N TRP A 188 -7.20 4.88 1.49
CA TRP A 188 -5.75 4.68 1.58
C TRP A 188 -5.04 5.83 2.28
N GLU A 189 -5.37 7.09 1.95
CA GLU A 189 -4.71 8.25 2.57
C GLU A 189 -5.09 8.38 4.06
N HIS A 190 -6.36 8.12 4.43
CA HIS A 190 -6.81 8.19 5.82
C HIS A 190 -6.22 7.04 6.65
N GLY A 191 -6.24 5.82 6.13
CA GLY A 191 -5.64 4.65 6.78
C GLY A 191 -4.14 4.84 7.02
N HIS A 192 -3.40 5.32 6.00
CA HIS A 192 -1.98 5.62 6.13
C HIS A 192 -1.69 6.68 7.19
N LEU A 193 -2.44 7.78 7.21
CA LEU A 193 -2.26 8.84 8.21
C LEU A 193 -2.65 8.40 9.63
N GLY A 194 -3.66 7.54 9.76
CA GLY A 194 -4.00 6.91 11.04
C GLY A 194 -2.83 6.10 11.60
N MET A 195 -2.23 5.25 10.78
CA MET A 195 -1.05 4.46 11.15
C MET A 195 0.18 5.33 11.43
N LEU A 196 0.41 6.36 10.61
CA LEU A 196 1.50 7.31 10.77
C LEU A 196 1.51 7.95 12.17
N PHE A 197 0.37 8.51 12.59
CA PHE A 197 0.31 9.23 13.87
C PHE A 197 0.05 8.31 15.07
N GLY A 198 -0.67 7.21 14.88
CA GLY A 198 -1.04 6.30 15.96
C GLY A 198 0.00 5.23 16.29
N VAL A 199 0.77 4.78 15.28
CA VAL A 199 1.60 3.58 15.39
C VAL A 199 3.09 3.85 15.13
N ALA A 200 3.43 4.70 14.16
CA ALA A 200 4.82 4.88 13.74
C ALA A 200 5.79 5.32 14.88
N PRO A 201 5.45 6.28 15.77
CA PRO A 201 6.36 6.70 16.85
C PRO A 201 6.73 5.57 17.79
N ARG A 202 5.74 4.73 18.16
CA ARG A 202 5.95 3.54 19.00
C ARG A 202 6.86 2.54 18.31
N LEU A 203 6.66 2.29 17.02
CA LEU A 203 7.48 1.32 16.27
C LEU A 203 8.90 1.81 16.01
N LEU A 204 9.09 3.10 15.77
CA LEU A 204 10.42 3.72 15.69
C LEU A 204 11.17 3.51 17.01
N TRP A 205 10.53 3.84 18.13
CA TRP A 205 11.11 3.64 19.47
C TRP A 205 11.43 2.16 19.73
N GLN A 206 10.47 1.27 19.48
CA GLN A 206 10.67 -0.17 19.63
C GLN A 206 11.79 -0.71 18.75
N GLY A 207 11.85 -0.29 17.48
CA GLY A 207 12.90 -0.69 16.53
C GLY A 207 14.28 -0.26 16.99
N LEU A 208 14.41 0.95 17.55
CA LEU A 208 15.65 1.46 18.14
C LEU A 208 16.04 0.67 19.39
N CYS A 209 15.14 0.53 20.37
CA CYS A 209 15.42 -0.16 21.63
C CYS A 209 15.75 -1.66 21.44
N SER A 210 15.13 -2.31 20.44
CA SER A 210 15.36 -3.73 20.16
C SER A 210 16.46 -3.99 19.12
N ALA A 211 17.12 -2.95 18.60
CA ALA A 211 18.07 -3.03 17.49
C ALA A 211 17.52 -3.86 16.31
N ASN A 212 16.22 -3.70 16.02
CA ASN A 212 15.54 -4.39 14.94
C ASN A 212 15.52 -3.48 13.70
N LEU A 213 16.57 -3.58 12.88
CA LEU A 213 16.73 -2.78 11.66
C LEU A 213 15.57 -3.00 10.67
N GLY A 214 15.01 -4.20 10.61
CA GLY A 214 13.86 -4.49 9.75
C GLY A 214 12.63 -3.71 10.16
N LEU A 215 12.30 -3.71 11.45
CA LEU A 215 11.20 -2.90 11.99
C LEU A 215 11.46 -1.40 11.81
N LEU A 216 12.68 -0.94 12.10
CA LEU A 216 13.04 0.46 11.95
C LEU A 216 12.88 0.94 10.49
N ALA A 217 13.32 0.13 9.51
CA ALA A 217 13.18 0.46 8.09
C ALA A 217 11.72 0.58 7.66
N LEU A 218 10.84 -0.32 8.09
CA LEU A 218 9.41 -0.24 7.78
C LEU A 218 8.70 0.90 8.53
N ALA A 219 9.12 1.21 9.76
CA ALA A 219 8.60 2.34 10.52
C ALA A 219 8.98 3.69 9.88
N VAL A 220 10.23 3.83 9.43
CA VAL A 220 10.67 5.02 8.66
C VAL A 220 9.96 5.11 7.33
N ASP A 221 9.73 4.00 6.64
CA ASP A 221 8.96 3.97 5.39
C ASP A 221 7.50 4.43 5.61
N LEU A 222 6.87 3.95 6.69
CA LEU A 222 5.53 4.40 7.11
C LEU A 222 5.50 5.91 7.37
N CYS A 223 6.60 6.48 7.89
CA CYS A 223 6.72 7.91 8.14
C CYS A 223 6.66 8.79 6.88
N ILE A 224 6.82 8.20 5.68
CA ILE A 224 6.74 8.95 4.42
C ILE A 224 5.25 9.13 4.06
N PRO A 225 4.70 10.37 4.13
CA PRO A 225 3.31 10.61 3.82
C PRO A 225 3.03 10.46 2.31
N PRO A 226 1.74 10.43 1.90
CA PRO A 226 1.37 10.47 0.50
C PRO A 226 2.08 11.61 -0.24
N LEU A 227 2.58 11.35 -1.46
CA LEU A 227 3.50 12.24 -2.18
C LEU A 227 3.04 13.71 -2.25
N ALA A 228 1.75 13.96 -2.50
CA ALA A 228 1.22 15.32 -2.53
C ALA A 228 1.30 16.02 -1.17
N LEU A 229 1.02 15.31 -0.08
CA LEU A 229 1.19 15.83 1.28
C LEU A 229 2.67 16.06 1.60
N LEU A 230 3.56 15.14 1.20
CA LEU A 230 5.01 15.31 1.38
C LEU A 230 5.51 16.59 0.69
N VAL A 231 5.10 16.84 -0.55
CA VAL A 231 5.46 18.06 -1.29
C VAL A 231 4.95 19.30 -0.54
N LEU A 232 3.70 19.30 -0.07
CA LEU A 232 3.15 20.43 0.68
C LEU A 232 3.92 20.69 1.99
N LEU A 233 4.28 19.64 2.73
CA LEU A 233 5.08 19.75 3.95
C LEU A 233 6.50 20.27 3.66
N MET A 234 7.13 19.82 2.59
CA MET A 234 8.45 20.32 2.17
C MET A 234 8.37 21.80 1.76
N THR A 235 7.37 22.19 0.99
CA THR A 235 7.15 23.60 0.63
C THR A 235 6.94 24.45 1.88
N ALA A 236 6.09 24.01 2.82
CA ALA A 236 5.86 24.72 4.08
C ALA A 236 7.13 24.82 4.94
N ALA A 237 7.92 23.75 5.02
CA ALA A 237 9.18 23.74 5.76
C ALA A 237 10.20 24.71 5.15
N VAL A 238 10.33 24.74 3.83
CA VAL A 238 11.23 25.66 3.12
C VAL A 238 10.76 27.11 3.29
N THR A 239 9.47 27.41 3.14
CA THR A 239 8.97 28.79 3.26
C THR A 239 9.11 29.32 4.68
N THR A 240 8.71 28.54 5.69
CA THR A 240 8.82 28.94 7.10
C THR A 240 10.27 29.07 7.55
N SER A 241 11.15 28.14 7.14
CA SER A 241 12.57 28.21 7.49
C SER A 241 13.28 29.38 6.79
N THR A 242 12.90 29.70 5.56
CA THR A 242 13.43 30.88 4.83
C THR A 242 12.99 32.17 5.50
N LEU A 243 11.73 32.25 5.97
CA LEU A 243 11.24 33.40 6.72
C LEU A 243 11.95 33.55 8.08
N ALA A 244 12.16 32.45 8.80
CA ALA A 244 12.91 32.45 10.06
C ALA A 244 14.37 32.86 9.86
N TRP A 245 15.00 32.46 8.74
CA TRP A 245 16.32 32.96 8.37
C TRP A 245 16.32 34.47 8.11
N TRP A 246 15.31 34.98 7.40
CA TRP A 246 15.19 36.42 7.11
C TRP A 246 14.96 37.28 8.36
N VAL A 247 14.12 36.83 9.29
CA VAL A 247 13.68 37.62 10.46
C VAL A 247 14.57 37.38 11.69
N LEU A 248 14.94 36.12 11.94
CA LEU A 248 15.63 35.68 13.16
C LEU A 248 17.09 35.29 12.92
N HIS A 249 17.57 35.35 11.66
CA HIS A 249 18.90 34.90 11.25
C HIS A 249 19.19 33.41 11.56
N TRP A 250 18.14 32.59 11.66
CA TRP A 250 18.26 31.14 11.87
C TRP A 250 18.67 30.42 10.58
N THR A 251 19.98 30.31 10.34
CA THR A 251 20.54 29.72 9.12
C THR A 251 20.37 28.20 9.06
N ALA A 252 20.62 27.49 10.15
CA ALA A 252 20.65 26.02 10.14
C ALA A 252 19.31 25.37 9.71
N PRO A 253 18.13 25.78 10.22
CA PRO A 253 16.86 25.23 9.75
C PRO A 253 16.61 25.47 8.26
N ALA A 254 16.98 26.66 7.73
CA ALA A 254 16.83 26.98 6.32
C ALA A 254 17.70 26.09 5.44
N VAL A 255 18.97 25.89 5.81
CA VAL A 255 19.88 24.98 5.08
C VAL A 255 19.34 23.55 5.07
N ILE A 256 18.91 23.03 6.22
CA ILE A 256 18.35 21.67 6.33
C ILE A 256 17.12 21.52 5.43
N ALA A 257 16.20 22.50 5.47
CA ALA A 257 14.98 22.47 4.66
C ALA A 257 15.28 22.49 3.16
N TRP A 258 16.18 23.37 2.71
CA TRP A 258 16.57 23.47 1.29
C TRP A 258 17.32 22.23 0.79
N VAL A 259 18.30 21.72 1.56
CA VAL A 259 19.02 20.48 1.21
C VAL A 259 18.06 19.30 1.11
N SER A 260 17.13 19.17 2.06
CA SER A 260 16.11 18.11 2.05
C SER A 260 15.19 18.22 0.84
N CYS A 261 14.73 19.44 0.51
CA CYS A 261 13.89 19.71 -0.66
C CYS A 261 14.62 19.38 -1.97
N LEU A 262 15.88 19.80 -2.12
CA LEU A 262 16.70 19.49 -3.29
C LEU A 262 16.96 18.00 -3.43
N GLY A 263 17.27 17.31 -2.33
CA GLY A 263 17.43 15.86 -2.30
C GLY A 263 16.15 15.12 -2.70
N PHE A 264 14.99 15.59 -2.23
CA PHE A 264 13.69 15.06 -2.61
C PHE A 264 13.40 15.26 -4.11
N VAL A 265 13.62 16.46 -4.65
CA VAL A 265 13.44 16.75 -6.08
C VAL A 265 14.38 15.88 -6.93
N ALA A 266 15.65 15.78 -6.55
CA ALA A 266 16.61 14.92 -7.22
C ALA A 266 16.18 13.44 -7.21
N ALA A 267 15.71 12.92 -6.08
CA ALA A 267 15.22 11.56 -5.96
C ALA A 267 14.00 11.30 -6.86
N VAL A 268 13.06 12.24 -6.93
CA VAL A 268 11.88 12.15 -7.81
C VAL A 268 12.30 12.17 -9.29
N LEU A 269 13.25 13.04 -9.67
CA LEU A 269 13.77 13.10 -11.04
C LEU A 269 14.53 11.83 -11.43
N VAL A 270 15.35 11.28 -10.53
CA VAL A 270 16.04 9.99 -10.75
C VAL A 270 15.02 8.86 -10.90
N ALA A 271 14.00 8.80 -10.04
CA ALA A 271 12.93 7.81 -10.15
C ALA A 271 12.15 7.95 -11.46
N TRP A 272 11.83 9.18 -11.89
CA TRP A 272 11.13 9.43 -13.15
C TRP A 272 11.97 9.04 -14.37
N THR A 273 13.24 9.48 -14.42
CA THR A 273 14.13 9.16 -15.54
C THR A 273 14.38 7.67 -15.71
N ARG A 274 14.45 6.91 -14.61
CA ARG A 274 14.71 5.46 -14.63
C ARG A 274 13.47 4.58 -14.73
N PHE A 275 12.35 5.00 -14.15
CA PHE A 275 11.17 4.14 -13.97
C PHE A 275 9.84 4.79 -14.38
N GLY A 276 9.82 6.03 -14.87
CA GLY A 276 8.58 6.78 -15.12
C GLY A 276 8.42 7.32 -16.54
N ARG A 277 9.44 7.27 -17.41
CA ARG A 277 9.38 7.83 -18.77
C ARG A 277 8.37 7.16 -19.70
N ASP A 278 8.01 5.92 -19.43
CA ASP A 278 6.94 5.19 -20.11
C ASP A 278 5.53 5.63 -19.70
N MET A 279 5.39 6.34 -18.57
CA MET A 279 4.10 6.77 -18.02
C MET A 279 3.86 8.28 -18.13
N LEU A 280 4.92 9.08 -17.94
CA LEU A 280 4.86 10.54 -17.87
C LEU A 280 5.92 11.14 -18.79
N SER A 281 5.47 11.98 -19.73
CA SER A 281 6.35 12.82 -20.52
C SER A 281 6.99 13.92 -19.65
N PHE A 282 8.03 14.57 -20.17
CA PHE A 282 8.71 15.67 -19.47
C PHE A 282 7.77 16.85 -19.16
N THR A 283 6.89 17.21 -20.11
CA THR A 283 5.92 18.29 -19.95
C THR A 283 4.87 17.96 -18.88
N GLU A 284 4.38 16.71 -18.86
CA GLU A 284 3.47 16.22 -17.81
C GLU A 284 4.14 16.21 -16.43
N MET A 285 5.42 15.84 -16.37
CA MET A 285 6.23 15.86 -15.14
C MET A 285 6.41 17.29 -14.60
N ALA A 286 6.70 18.25 -15.48
CA ALA A 286 6.83 19.67 -15.12
C ALA A 286 5.50 20.28 -14.61
N GLY A 287 4.35 19.72 -14.99
CA GLY A 287 3.03 20.12 -14.52
C GLY A 287 2.63 19.59 -13.13
N ILE A 288 3.39 18.65 -12.55
CA ILE A 288 3.06 18.02 -11.26
C ILE A 288 2.95 19.03 -10.10
N PRO A 289 3.83 20.03 -9.95
CA PRO A 289 3.70 21.01 -8.87
C PRO A 289 2.34 21.73 -8.87
N LEU A 290 1.82 22.10 -10.05
CA LEU A 290 0.50 22.71 -10.18
C LEU A 290 -0.63 21.73 -9.78
N TYR A 291 -0.50 20.46 -10.15
CA TYR A 291 -1.42 19.41 -9.71
C TYR A 291 -1.44 19.22 -8.19
N VAL A 292 -0.28 19.31 -7.53
CA VAL A 292 -0.18 19.21 -6.06
C VAL A 292 -0.89 20.38 -5.39
N LEU A 293 -0.78 21.60 -5.92
CA LEU A 293 -1.50 22.76 -5.38
C LEU A 293 -3.03 22.56 -5.42
N TRP A 294 -3.55 21.92 -6.47
CA TRP A 294 -4.98 21.57 -6.56
C TRP A 294 -5.45 20.59 -5.46
N LYS A 295 -4.53 19.86 -4.81
CA LYS A 295 -4.82 18.94 -3.69
C LYS A 295 -4.96 19.63 -2.33
N VAL A 296 -4.53 20.88 -2.19
CA VAL A 296 -4.56 21.62 -0.91
C VAL A 296 -5.94 21.62 -0.24
N PRO A 297 -7.06 21.90 -0.95
CA PRO A 297 -8.39 21.91 -0.32
C PRO A 297 -8.88 20.53 0.15
N VAL A 298 -8.29 19.44 -0.36
CA VAL A 298 -8.63 18.08 0.07
C VAL A 298 -7.98 17.78 1.42
N TYR A 299 -6.72 18.14 1.61
CA TYR A 299 -6.01 17.95 2.87
C TYR A 299 -6.48 18.91 3.98
N LEU A 300 -6.85 20.15 3.63
CA LEU A 300 -7.49 21.06 4.60
C LEU A 300 -8.82 20.51 5.13
N ARG A 301 -9.65 19.91 4.27
CA ARG A 301 -10.88 19.23 4.69
C ARG A 301 -10.62 18.00 5.55
N PHE A 302 -9.55 17.25 5.29
CA PHE A 302 -9.13 16.12 6.12
C PHE A 302 -8.77 16.54 7.55
N ALA A 303 -8.02 17.64 7.72
CA ALA A 303 -7.69 18.17 9.04
C ALA A 303 -8.95 18.57 9.84
N LEU A 304 -10.02 18.95 9.13
CA LEU A 304 -11.29 19.42 9.72
C LEU A 304 -12.33 18.31 9.92
N ARG A 305 -12.31 17.22 9.14
CA ARG A 305 -13.31 16.13 9.21
C ARG A 305 -12.66 14.76 8.96
N ARG A 306 -12.37 14.01 10.03
CA ARG A 306 -11.94 12.60 9.95
C ARG A 306 -13.14 11.67 9.68
N GLU A 307 -13.21 11.05 8.50
CA GLU A 307 -14.16 9.96 8.22
C GLU A 307 -13.63 8.64 8.81
N ARG A 308 -14.45 7.95 9.63
CA ARG A 308 -14.12 6.67 10.30
C ARG A 308 -14.83 5.44 9.69
N ASN A 309 -15.79 5.62 8.79
CA ASN A 309 -16.68 4.53 8.36
C ASN A 309 -16.25 3.88 7.03
N TRP A 310 -16.27 2.55 7.00
CA TRP A 310 -16.03 1.76 5.79
C TRP A 310 -17.20 1.89 4.80
N VAL A 311 -16.91 2.36 3.59
CA VAL A 311 -17.88 2.43 2.48
C VAL A 311 -17.36 1.62 1.30
N ARG A 312 -18.16 0.65 0.83
CA ARG A 312 -17.84 -0.15 -0.36
C ARG A 312 -17.69 0.79 -1.57
N SER A 313 -16.56 0.72 -2.27
CA SER A 313 -16.35 1.48 -3.51
C SER A 313 -17.33 1.01 -4.58
N ALA A 314 -18.05 1.94 -5.20
CA ALA A 314 -18.97 1.65 -6.30
C ALA A 314 -18.17 1.25 -7.55
N ARG A 315 -18.51 0.10 -8.15
CA ARG A 315 -18.05 -0.33 -9.48
C ARG A 315 -19.21 -0.13 -10.45
N GLU A 316 -18.93 0.27 -11.69
CA GLU A 316 -19.96 0.31 -12.73
C GLU A 316 -20.50 -1.11 -12.97
N GLY A 317 -21.83 -1.23 -13.04
CA GLY A 317 -22.52 -2.52 -13.12
C GLY A 317 -23.71 -2.70 -12.18
N LYS A 318 -24.16 -1.67 -11.47
CA LYS A 318 -25.50 -1.66 -10.84
C LYS A 318 -26.40 -0.68 -11.59
N LYS A 319 -27.16 -1.21 -12.54
CA LYS A 319 -28.58 -0.86 -12.67
C LYS A 319 -29.35 -1.99 -12.01
#